data_AF-A0A5B7T2T7-F1
#
_entry.id   AF-A0A5B7T2T7-F1
#
_cell.length_a   1.000
_cell.length_b   1.000
_cell.length_c   1.000
_cell.angle_alpha   90.00
_cell.angle_beta   90.00
_cell.angle_gamma   90.00
#
_symmetry.space_group_name_H-M   'P 1'
#
loop_
_entity.id
_entity.type
_entity.pdbx_description
1 polymer ?
#
loop_
_entity_poly.entity_id
_entity_poly.type
_entity_poly.pdbx_seq_one_letter_code
_entity_poly.pdbx_strand_id
1 'polypeptide(L)' 'MNIILRGKCFYMKSWWEFNFFWLLMFAIGVLWIMVRKVDGAGVAQTDQTRLISLLVLAAFAVLIIICQSIIFIAIKWRAK' A
#
# COMPACT_ATOMS: atom_id res chain seq x y z
N MET A 1 22.15 -7.94 -27.09
CA MET A 1 21.32 -8.62 -26.06
C MET A 1 21.59 -8.10 -24.63
N ASN A 2 21.85 -6.81 -24.41
CA ASN A 2 22.24 -6.27 -23.08
C ASN A 2 21.50 -4.99 -22.63
N ILE A 3 20.65 -4.40 -23.50
CA ILE A 3 19.87 -3.20 -23.18
C ILE A 3 18.46 -3.59 -22.69
N ILE A 4 17.83 -4.59 -23.32
CA ILE A 4 16.46 -5.03 -22.99
C ILE A 4 16.40 -5.74 -21.63
N LEU A 5 17.40 -6.56 -21.28
CA LEU A 5 17.48 -7.23 -19.97
C LEU A 5 17.73 -6.22 -18.83
N ARG A 6 18.48 -5.16 -19.11
CA ARG A 6 18.79 -4.10 -18.13
C ARG A 6 17.54 -3.26 -17.79
N GLY A 7 16.71 -2.97 -18.79
CA GLY A 7 15.43 -2.25 -18.61
C GLY A 7 14.39 -3.04 -17.81
N LYS A 8 14.24 -4.35 -18.05
CA LYS A 8 13.34 -5.22 -17.26
C LYS A 8 13.75 -5.27 -15.78
N CYS A 9 15.05 -5.35 -15.48
CA CYS A 9 15.55 -5.40 -14.10
C CYS A 9 15.34 -4.07 -13.35
N PHE A 10 15.51 -2.93 -14.01
CA PHE A 10 15.23 -1.61 -13.43
C PHE A 10 13.75 -1.43 -13.09
N TYR A 11 12.86 -1.90 -13.97
CA TYR A 11 11.42 -1.87 -13.74
C TYR A 11 11.02 -2.72 -12.52
N MET A 12 11.61 -3.91 -12.36
CA MET A 12 11.35 -4.78 -11.20
C MET A 12 11.84 -4.18 -9.88
N LYS A 13 13.00 -3.49 -9.88
CA LYS A 13 13.47 -2.74 -8.70
C LYS A 13 12.54 -1.60 -8.32
N SER A 14 12.19 -0.75 -9.29
CA SER A 14 11.28 0.39 -9.07
C SER A 14 9.89 -0.08 -8.62
N TRP A 15 9.42 -1.22 -9.14
CA TRP A 15 8.15 -1.83 -8.73
C TRP A 15 8.17 -2.29 -7.28
N TRP A 16 9.27 -2.91 -6.83
CA TRP A 16 9.42 -3.35 -5.44
C TRP A 16 9.56 -2.17 -4.48
N GLU A 17 10.32 -1.14 -4.86
CA GLU A 17 10.44 0.11 -4.08
C GLU A 17 9.09 0.81 -3.89
N PHE A 18 8.25 0.86 -4.93
CA PHE A 18 6.90 1.41 -4.84
C PHE A 18 5.99 0.60 -3.92
N ASN A 19 6.04 -0.74 -3.99
CA ASN A 19 5.30 -1.60 -3.05
C ASN A 19 5.75 -1.38 -1.60
N PHE A 20 7.06 -1.28 -1.38
CA PHE A 20 7.62 -1.02 -0.06
C PHE A 20 7.19 0.36 0.48
N PHE A 21 7.20 1.38 -0.37
CA PHE A 21 6.71 2.72 -0.01
C PHE A 21 5.25 2.70 0.44
N TRP A 22 4.36 2.01 -0.28
CA TRP A 22 2.96 1.87 0.14
C TRP A 22 2.82 1.16 1.48
N LEU A 23 3.55 0.06 1.67
CA LEU A 23 3.52 -0.69 2.93
C LEU A 23 3.97 0.18 4.10
N LEU A 24 5.03 0.98 3.90
CA LEU A 24 5.51 1.93 4.90
C LEU A 24 4.47 3.02 5.22
N MET A 25 3.82 3.60 4.20
CA MET A 25 2.75 4.58 4.41
C MET A 25 1.58 4.00 5.21
N PHE A 26 1.15 2.78 4.90
CA PHE A 26 0.09 2.10 5.65
C PHE A 26 0.51 1.81 7.10
N ALA A 27 1.75 1.36 7.32
CA ALA A 27 2.28 1.13 8.66
C ALA A 27 2.30 2.41 9.50
N ILE A 28 2.75 3.53 8.92
CA ILE A 28 2.70 4.84 9.58
C ILE A 28 1.26 5.24 9.89
N GLY A 29 0.32 5.01 8.97
CA GLY A 29 -1.10 5.27 9.18
C GLY A 29 -1.69 4.50 10.36
N VAL A 30 -1.33 3.21 10.51
CA VAL A 30 -1.75 2.39 11.66
C VAL A 30 -1.21 2.96 12.97
N LEU A 31 0.09 3.28 13.02
CA LEU A 31 0.70 3.87 14.21
C LEU A 31 0.06 5.21 14.58
N TRP A 32 -0.25 6.04 13.59
CA TRP A 32 -0.92 7.32 13.79
C TRP A 32 -2.33 7.15 14.40
N ILE A 33 -3.10 6.17 13.91
CA ILE A 33 -4.44 5.85 14.44
C ILE A 33 -4.36 5.32 15.88
N MET A 34 -3.29 4.60 16.23
CA MET A 34 -3.07 4.08 17.59
C MET A 34 -2.69 5.18 18.59
N VAL A 35 -1.82 6.12 18.19
CA VAL A 35 -1.29 7.16 19.10
C VAL A 35 -2.28 8.32 19.30
N ARG A 36 -3.16 8.58 18.33
CA ARG A 36 -4.12 9.70 18.44
C ARG A 36 -5.23 9.41 19.46
N LYS A 37 -5.59 10.44 20.24
CA LYS A 37 -6.67 10.40 21.25
C LYS A 37 -8.02 10.90 20.73
N VAL A 38 -7.99 11.82 19.77
CA VAL A 38 -9.17 12.41 19.14
C VAL A 38 -9.17 12.10 17.66
N ASP A 39 -10.37 11.90 17.10
CA ASP A 39 -10.56 11.75 15.67
C ASP A 39 -10.62 13.12 14.96
N GLY A 40 -10.78 13.09 13.63
CA GLY A 40 -10.86 14.32 12.82
C GLY A 40 -12.13 15.16 13.07
N ALA A 41 -13.10 14.63 13.82
CA ALA A 41 -14.32 15.33 14.22
C ALA A 41 -14.20 15.94 15.62
N GLY A 42 -13.05 15.79 16.30
CA GLY A 42 -12.85 16.25 17.68
C GLY A 42 -13.50 15.35 18.73
N VAL A 43 -13.97 14.16 18.33
CA VAL A 43 -14.58 13.18 19.23
C VAL A 43 -13.48 12.25 19.77
N ALA A 44 -13.59 11.91 21.05
CA ALA A 44 -12.68 10.97 21.68
C ALA A 44 -12.81 9.60 20.99
N GLN A 45 -11.67 9.04 20.58
CA GLN A 45 -11.67 7.77 19.88
C GLN A 45 -11.90 6.63 20.88
N THR A 46 -13.08 6.02 20.83
CA THR A 46 -13.41 4.80 21.57
C THR A 46 -12.69 3.59 20.96
N ASP A 47 -12.54 2.50 21.72
CA ASP A 47 -11.89 1.29 21.19
C ASP A 47 -12.61 0.72 19.96
N GLN A 48 -13.95 0.83 19.93
CA GLN A 48 -14.76 0.41 18.78
C GLN A 48 -14.50 1.27 17.53
N THR A 49 -14.46 2.61 17.68
CA THR A 49 -14.23 3.53 16.55
C THR A 49 -12.78 3.45 16.06
N ARG A 50 -11.82 3.17 16.93
CA ARG A 50 -10.43 2.86 16.55
C ARG A 50 -10.38 1.62 15.65
N LEU A 51 -11.05 0.54 16.04
CA LEU A 51 -11.05 -0.71 15.28
C LEU A 51 -11.67 -0.53 13.88
N ILE A 52 -12.78 0.20 13.79
CA ILE A 52 -13.41 0.52 12.50
C ILE A 52 -12.45 1.34 11.62
N SER A 53 -11.77 2.34 12.20
CA SER A 53 -10.79 3.16 11.47
C SER A 53 -9.63 2.33 10.93
N LEU A 54 -9.13 1.37 11.72
CA LEU A 54 -8.10 0.43 11.29
C LEU A 54 -8.61 -0.52 10.19
N LEU A 55 -9.86 -0.97 10.30
CA LEU A 55 -10.47 -1.87 9.31
C LEU A 55 -10.67 -1.15 7.96
N VAL A 56 -11.08 0.12 7.98
CA VAL A 56 -11.15 0.96 6.78
C VAL A 56 -9.77 1.13 6.17
N LEU A 57 -8.75 1.46 6.97
CA LEU A 57 -7.37 1.60 6.48
C LEU A 57 -6.87 0.28 5.85
N ALA A 58 -7.17 -0.86 6.47
CA ALA A 58 -6.83 -2.18 5.95
C ALA A 58 -7.57 -2.50 4.63
N ALA A 59 -8.85 -2.16 4.52
CA ALA A 59 -9.63 -2.35 3.30
C ALA A 59 -9.02 -1.55 2.12
N PHE A 60 -8.63 -0.29 2.36
CA PHE A 60 -7.92 0.50 1.36
C PHE A 60 -6.56 -0.10 0.98
N ALA A 61 -5.80 -0.61 1.95
CA ALA A 61 -4.54 -1.31 1.68
C ALA A 61 -4.74 -2.51 0.75
N VAL A 62 -5.75 -3.34 1.03
CA VAL A 62 -6.08 -4.51 0.21
C VAL A 62 -6.47 -4.09 -1.20
N LEU A 63 -7.30 -3.07 -1.37
CA LEU A 63 -7.68 -2.57 -2.70
C LEU A 63 -6.46 -2.15 -3.53
N ILE A 64 -5.52 -1.41 -2.93
CA ILE A 64 -4.31 -0.97 -3.61
C ILE A 64 -3.43 -2.17 -3.98
N ILE A 65 -3.27 -3.15 -3.09
CA ILE A 65 -2.52 -4.38 -3.37
C ILE A 65 -3.14 -5.14 -4.55
N ILE A 66 -4.47 -5.25 -4.60
CA ILE A 66 -5.18 -5.90 -5.71
C ILE A 66 -4.89 -5.16 -7.01
N CYS A 67 -5.07 -3.84 -7.06
CA CYS A 67 -4.79 -3.04 -8.25
C CYS A 67 -3.34 -3.19 -8.73
N GLN A 68 -2.37 -3.14 -7.82
CA GLN A 68 -0.97 -3.36 -8.15
C GLN A 68 -0.71 -4.77 -8.68
N SER A 69 -1.30 -5.80 -8.07
CA SER A 69 -1.15 -7.19 -8.54
C SER A 69 -1.68 -7.37 -9.97
N ILE A 70 -2.81 -6.75 -10.31
CA ILE A 70 -3.42 -6.79 -11.65
C ILE A 70 -2.48 -6.13 -12.66
N ILE A 71 -1.96 -4.94 -12.36
CA ILE A 71 -1.03 -4.22 -13.24
C ILE A 71 0.25 -5.04 -13.44
N PHE A 72 0.79 -5.62 -12.37
CA PHE A 72 1.98 -6.47 -12.42
C PHE A 72 1.78 -7.68 -13.34
N ILE A 73 0.64 -8.37 -13.20
CA ILE A 73 0.28 -9.50 -14.05
C ILE A 73 0.13 -9.05 -15.50
N ALA A 74 -0.56 -7.93 -15.76
CA ALA A 74 -0.75 -7.40 -17.11
C ALA A 74 0.59 -7.09 -17.81
N ILE A 75 1.53 -6.47 -17.10
CA ILE A 75 2.88 -6.19 -17.61
C ILE A 75 3.63 -7.49 -17.91
N LYS A 76 3.56 -8.47 -17.00
CA LYS A 76 4.21 -9.78 -17.20
C LYS A 76 3.63 -10.52 -18.39
N TRP A 77 2.32 -10.43 -18.60
CA TRP A 77 1.62 -11.09 -19.72
C TRP A 77 2.00 -10.49 -21.08
N ARG A 78 2.15 -9.16 -21.15
CA ARG A 78 2.58 -8.43 -22.36
C ARG A 78 4.07 -8.60 -22.70
N ALA A 79 4.86 -9.08 -21.75
CA ALA A 79 6.30 -9.29 -21.90
C ALA A 79 6.67 -10.72 -22.35
N LYS A 80 5.67 -11.57 -22.59
CA LYS A 80 5.75 -12.92 -23.16
C LYS A 80 5.46 -12.86 -24.65
#